data_AF-A0A7F8Q631-F1
#
_entry.id   AF-A0A7F8Q631-F1
#
_cell.length_a   1.000
_cell.length_b   1.000
_cell.length_c   1.000
_cell.angle_alpha   90.00
_cell.angle_beta   90.00
_cell.angle_gamma   90.00
#
_symmetry.space_group_name_H-M   'P 1'
#
loop_
_entity.id
_entity.type
_entity.pdbx_description
1 polymer ?
#
loop_
_entity_poly.entity_id
_entity_poly.type
_entity_poly.pdbx_seq_one_letter_code
_entity_poly.pdbx_strand_id
1 'polypeptide(L)'
;DFFSKSDPFLEIFRMNDDATQQLVHRTEVVMNNLSPAWKSFKVSVNSLCSGDPDRRLKCIVWDWDSNGKHDFIGEFTSTFKEMRGAMEGKQVAIDFTASNGDPRNSCSLHYIHPYQPNEYLKALVAVGEICQDYDSDKMFPAFGFGARIPPEYTVSHDFAINFNEDNPECAGIQGVVEAYQSCLPKLQLYGPTNIAPIIQKVAKSASEETNTKEASVRRGWSSC
;
A
#
# COMPACT_ATOMS: atom_id res chain seq x y z
N ASP A 1 5.49 -33.94 -12.12
CA ASP A 1 5.20 -33.31 -13.43
C ASP A 1 6.04 -32.05 -13.58
N PHE A 2 6.68 -31.85 -14.74
CA PHE A 2 7.67 -30.77 -14.93
C PHE A 2 7.25 -29.68 -15.94
N PHE A 3 5.99 -29.73 -16.43
CA PHE A 3 5.49 -28.78 -17.44
C PHE A 3 3.98 -28.48 -17.39
N SER A 4 3.24 -28.89 -16.36
CA SER A 4 1.88 -28.38 -16.15
C SER A 4 1.97 -26.98 -15.53
N LYS A 5 1.26 -26.00 -16.10
CA LYS A 5 1.11 -24.68 -15.50
C LYS A 5 0.11 -24.80 -14.34
N SER A 6 0.34 -24.08 -13.26
CA SER A 6 -0.60 -24.07 -12.13
C SER A 6 -1.99 -23.59 -12.56
N ASP A 7 -3.00 -24.19 -11.94
CA ASP A 7 -4.43 -23.90 -12.03
C ASP A 7 -4.89 -23.21 -10.73
N PRO A 8 -4.47 -21.96 -10.44
CA PRO A 8 -4.67 -21.37 -9.11
C PRO A 8 -6.12 -20.98 -8.80
N PHE A 9 -6.51 -21.20 -7.55
CA PHE A 9 -7.70 -20.60 -6.92
C PHE A 9 -7.38 -20.04 -5.53
N LEU A 10 -8.17 -19.05 -5.11
CA LEU A 10 -8.03 -18.36 -3.84
C LEU A 10 -9.17 -18.72 -2.90
N GLU A 11 -8.82 -19.00 -1.65
CA GLU A 11 -9.75 -19.10 -0.52
C GLU A 11 -9.51 -17.98 0.48
N ILE A 12 -10.60 -17.37 0.95
CA ILE A 12 -10.57 -16.33 1.97
C ILE A 12 -11.29 -16.87 3.19
N PHE A 13 -10.59 -16.87 4.33
CA PHE A 13 -11.08 -17.30 5.63
C PHE A 13 -11.17 -16.10 6.57
N ARG A 14 -12.26 -16.01 7.32
CA ARG A 14 -12.39 -15.10 8.46
C ARG A 14 -11.85 -15.76 9.71
N MET A 15 -11.02 -15.04 10.46
CA MET A 15 -10.59 -15.44 11.79
C MET A 15 -11.65 -15.03 12.83
N ASN A 16 -12.22 -16.02 13.53
CA ASN A 16 -13.16 -15.80 14.62
C ASN A 16 -12.42 -15.56 15.95
N ASP A 17 -13.12 -15.03 16.95
CA ASP A 17 -12.52 -14.67 18.25
C ASP A 17 -12.07 -15.91 19.05
N ASP A 18 -12.68 -17.06 18.77
CA ASP A 18 -12.31 -18.38 19.31
C ASP A 18 -11.14 -19.04 18.54
N ALA A 19 -10.46 -18.28 17.69
CA ALA A 19 -9.40 -18.71 16.77
C ALA A 19 -9.83 -19.72 15.70
N THR A 20 -11.13 -20.00 15.56
CA THR A 20 -11.63 -20.82 14.45
C THR A 20 -11.60 -20.05 13.14
N GLN A 21 -11.49 -20.78 12.03
CA GLN A 21 -11.49 -20.24 10.69
C GLN A 21 -12.80 -20.56 10.00
N GLN A 22 -13.44 -19.55 9.43
CA GLN A 22 -14.63 -19.73 8.59
C GLN A 22 -14.29 -19.37 7.15
N LEU A 23 -14.50 -20.28 6.20
CA LEU A 23 -14.41 -19.95 4.78
C LEU A 23 -15.53 -18.97 4.41
N VAL A 24 -15.15 -17.81 3.89
CA VAL A 24 -16.08 -16.73 3.52
C VAL A 24 -16.16 -16.50 2.02
N HIS A 25 -15.13 -16.88 1.27
CA HIS A 25 -15.16 -16.85 -0.18
C HIS A 25 -14.17 -17.85 -0.80
N ARG A 26 -14.50 -18.36 -1.98
CA ARG A 26 -13.62 -19.12 -2.85
C ARG A 26 -13.81 -18.63 -4.29
N THR A 27 -12.72 -18.32 -4.98
CA THR A 27 -12.75 -17.89 -6.39
C THR A 27 -12.92 -19.07 -7.35
N GLU A 28 -13.12 -18.80 -8.64
CA GLU A 28 -12.93 -19.83 -9.67
C GLU A 28 -11.47 -20.28 -9.78
N VAL A 29 -11.29 -21.48 -10.35
CA VAL A 29 -9.99 -22.01 -10.77
C VAL A 29 -9.60 -21.36 -12.10
N VAL A 30 -8.44 -20.72 -12.16
CA VAL A 30 -7.90 -20.16 -13.40
C VAL A 30 -6.93 -21.16 -13.99
N MET A 31 -7.34 -21.87 -15.04
CA MET A 31 -6.48 -22.91 -15.62
C MET A 31 -5.25 -22.35 -16.32
N ASN A 32 -4.10 -23.00 -16.12
CA ASN A 32 -2.84 -22.80 -16.81
C ASN A 32 -2.26 -21.37 -16.72
N ASN A 33 -2.24 -20.78 -15.52
CA ASN A 33 -1.85 -19.37 -15.33
C ASN A 33 -0.92 -19.12 -14.13
N LEU A 34 0.25 -18.54 -14.38
CA LEU A 34 1.25 -18.15 -13.38
C LEU A 34 1.01 -16.73 -12.80
N SER A 35 -0.02 -16.03 -13.28
CA SER A 35 -0.45 -14.71 -12.83
C SER A 35 -1.98 -14.60 -12.97
N PRO A 36 -2.75 -15.30 -12.12
CA PRO A 36 -4.19 -15.37 -12.26
C PRO A 36 -4.86 -14.01 -12.05
N ALA A 37 -5.79 -13.68 -12.95
CA ALA A 37 -6.77 -12.62 -12.76
C ALA A 37 -8.14 -13.28 -12.55
N TRP A 38 -8.56 -13.42 -11.29
CA TRP A 38 -9.88 -13.95 -10.95
C TRP A 38 -10.98 -12.93 -11.28
N LYS A 39 -12.18 -13.44 -11.57
CA LYS A 39 -13.37 -12.62 -11.76
C LYS A 39 -13.66 -11.81 -10.50
N SER A 40 -14.12 -10.57 -10.70
CA SER A 40 -14.62 -9.75 -9.61
C SER A 40 -15.79 -10.45 -8.91
N PHE A 41 -15.77 -10.49 -7.59
CA PHE A 41 -16.82 -11.07 -6.78
C PHE A 41 -17.43 -10.04 -5.84
N LYS A 42 -18.63 -10.32 -5.34
CA LYS A 42 -19.31 -9.51 -4.33
C LYS A 42 -19.54 -10.38 -3.10
N VAL A 43 -18.96 -9.96 -1.97
CA VAL A 43 -19.21 -10.54 -0.64
C VAL A 43 -19.57 -9.40 0.29
N SER A 44 -20.58 -9.59 1.14
CA SER A 44 -20.96 -8.56 2.11
C SER A 44 -19.87 -8.38 3.18
N VAL A 45 -19.66 -7.17 3.67
CA VAL A 45 -18.70 -6.89 4.76
C VAL A 45 -19.04 -7.71 6.02
N ASN A 46 -20.33 -7.94 6.28
CA ASN A 46 -20.77 -8.82 7.36
C ASN A 46 -20.34 -10.28 7.16
N SER A 47 -20.47 -10.81 5.95
CA SER A 47 -20.02 -12.16 5.64
C SER A 47 -18.50 -12.26 5.70
N LEU A 48 -17.80 -11.25 5.16
CA LEU A 48 -16.34 -11.25 5.01
C LEU A 48 -15.64 -11.11 6.36
N CYS A 49 -16.01 -10.12 7.17
CA CYS A 49 -15.28 -9.75 8.38
C CYS A 49 -16.20 -9.49 9.59
N SER A 50 -17.45 -9.98 9.56
CA SER A 50 -18.45 -9.78 10.62
C SER A 50 -18.75 -8.30 10.92
N GLY A 51 -18.56 -7.42 9.92
CA GLY A 51 -18.72 -5.97 10.09
C GLY A 51 -17.51 -5.27 10.73
N ASP A 52 -16.48 -6.01 11.13
CA ASP A 52 -15.25 -5.48 11.72
C ASP A 52 -14.14 -5.42 10.65
N PRO A 53 -13.80 -4.24 10.12
CA PRO A 53 -12.84 -4.12 9.03
C PRO A 53 -11.40 -4.48 9.46
N ASP A 54 -11.07 -4.38 10.75
CA ASP A 54 -9.76 -4.74 11.32
C ASP A 54 -9.65 -6.25 11.63
N ARG A 55 -10.73 -7.01 11.48
CA ARG A 55 -10.72 -8.47 11.64
C ARG A 55 -9.80 -9.12 10.63
N ARG A 56 -8.93 -10.01 11.13
CA ARG A 56 -7.99 -10.76 10.30
C ARG A 56 -8.71 -11.71 9.35
N LEU A 57 -8.26 -11.66 8.10
CA LEU A 57 -8.64 -12.53 7.01
C LEU A 57 -7.39 -13.30 6.57
N LYS A 58 -7.52 -14.61 6.50
CA LYS A 58 -6.47 -15.50 5.98
C LYS A 58 -6.80 -15.84 4.54
N CYS A 59 -5.89 -15.54 3.65
CA CYS A 59 -6.01 -15.81 2.22
C CYS A 59 -5.05 -16.93 1.86
N ILE A 60 -5.54 -17.99 1.22
CA ILE A 60 -4.74 -19.16 0.81
C ILE A 60 -4.92 -19.37 -0.68
N VAL A 61 -3.80 -19.48 -1.39
CA VAL A 61 -3.76 -19.79 -2.82
C VAL A 61 -3.35 -21.25 -2.99
N TRP A 62 -4.14 -21.97 -3.77
CA TRP A 62 -4.00 -23.40 -4.04
C TRP A 62 -3.85 -23.65 -5.53
N ASP A 63 -3.12 -24.70 -5.90
CA ASP A 63 -3.06 -25.25 -7.25
C ASP A 63 -4.12 -26.35 -7.39
N TRP A 64 -5.05 -26.20 -8.33
CA TRP A 64 -6.11 -27.19 -8.50
C TRP A 64 -5.58 -28.46 -9.18
N ASP A 65 -5.58 -29.57 -8.45
CA ASP A 65 -5.40 -30.89 -9.04
C ASP A 65 -6.69 -31.69 -9.22
N SER A 66 -6.79 -32.37 -10.37
CA SER A 66 -7.90 -33.28 -10.72
C SER A 66 -8.07 -34.48 -9.78
N ASN A 67 -7.03 -34.82 -9.00
CA ASN A 67 -7.03 -35.91 -8.02
C ASN A 67 -7.70 -35.53 -6.68
N GLY A 68 -8.13 -34.27 -6.52
CA GLY A 68 -8.76 -33.74 -5.32
C GLY A 68 -7.80 -33.36 -4.18
N LYS A 69 -6.49 -33.53 -4.38
CA LYS A 69 -5.43 -33.13 -3.45
C LYS A 69 -4.70 -31.93 -4.04
N HIS A 70 -5.29 -30.75 -3.82
CA HIS A 70 -4.74 -29.48 -4.29
C HIS A 70 -3.40 -29.16 -3.62
N ASP A 71 -2.42 -28.74 -4.41
CA ASP A 71 -1.11 -28.34 -3.90
C ASP A 71 -1.14 -26.92 -3.33
N PHE A 72 -0.48 -26.72 -2.19
CA PHE A 72 -0.40 -25.40 -1.56
C PHE A 72 0.60 -24.51 -2.32
N ILE A 73 0.15 -23.33 -2.74
CA ILE A 73 1.02 -22.34 -3.41
C ILE A 73 1.53 -21.31 -2.38
N GLY A 74 0.65 -20.75 -1.56
CA GLY A 74 1.02 -19.72 -0.59
C GLY A 74 -0.13 -19.22 0.27
N GLU A 75 0.19 -18.55 1.37
CA GLU A 75 -0.79 -17.89 2.23
C GLU A 75 -0.33 -16.50 2.65
N PHE A 76 -1.30 -15.62 2.90
CA PHE A 76 -1.08 -14.36 3.57
C PHE A 76 -2.24 -14.07 4.52
N THR A 77 -1.98 -13.21 5.50
CA THR A 77 -3.02 -12.69 6.39
C THR A 77 -3.08 -11.19 6.20
N SER A 78 -4.29 -10.65 6.07
CA SER A 78 -4.55 -9.22 5.94
C SER A 78 -5.91 -8.88 6.53
N THR A 79 -6.35 -7.64 6.48
CA THR A 79 -7.70 -7.22 6.91
C THR A 79 -8.49 -6.67 5.72
N PHE A 80 -9.81 -6.59 5.83
CA PHE A 80 -10.62 -5.98 4.76
C PHE A 80 -10.21 -4.51 4.54
N LYS A 81 -9.85 -3.84 5.64
CA LYS A 81 -9.33 -2.48 5.69
C LYS A 81 -8.05 -2.33 4.85
N GLU A 82 -7.07 -3.22 5.05
CA GLU A 82 -5.81 -3.22 4.31
C GLU A 82 -5.99 -3.56 2.83
N MET A 83 -6.81 -4.58 2.53
CA MET A 83 -7.10 -4.98 1.15
C MET A 83 -7.83 -3.88 0.37
N ARG A 84 -8.77 -3.17 1.01
CA ARG A 84 -9.51 -2.09 0.37
C ARG A 84 -8.58 -0.95 -0.05
N GLY A 85 -7.72 -0.44 0.83
CA GLY A 85 -6.88 0.68 0.40
C GLY A 85 -5.71 0.26 -0.51
N ALA A 86 -5.31 -1.02 -0.52
CA ALA A 86 -4.48 -1.56 -1.61
C ALA A 86 -5.21 -1.54 -2.97
N MET A 87 -6.54 -1.68 -2.98
CA MET A 87 -7.40 -1.55 -4.17
C MET A 87 -7.71 -0.10 -4.55
N GLU A 88 -7.49 0.87 -3.65
CA GLU A 88 -7.68 2.32 -3.87
C GLU A 88 -6.36 3.03 -4.25
N GLY A 89 -5.24 2.31 -4.33
CA GLY A 89 -3.87 2.82 -4.40
C GLY A 89 -3.56 3.86 -5.49
N LYS A 90 -3.52 5.14 -5.09
CA LYS A 90 -2.81 6.25 -5.76
C LYS A 90 -1.75 6.88 -4.85
N GLN A 91 -1.01 6.04 -4.15
CA GLN A 91 0.00 6.46 -3.19
C GLN A 91 1.41 6.43 -3.78
N VAL A 92 2.21 7.43 -3.41
CA VAL A 92 3.61 7.59 -3.82
C VAL A 92 4.51 7.10 -2.69
N ALA A 93 5.47 6.21 -3.00
CA ALA A 93 6.46 5.75 -2.05
C ALA A 93 7.89 6.04 -2.57
N ILE A 94 8.68 6.79 -1.80
CA ILE A 94 10.02 7.25 -2.18
C ILE A 94 11.09 6.56 -1.31
N ASP A 95 12.04 5.92 -1.98
CA ASP A 95 13.20 5.29 -1.33
C ASP A 95 14.20 6.36 -0.89
N PHE A 96 14.45 6.50 0.41
CA PHE A 96 15.47 7.36 1.01
C PHE A 96 16.60 6.54 1.66
N THR A 97 16.88 5.34 1.15
CA THR A 97 17.94 4.49 1.68
C THR A 97 19.33 5.04 1.37
N ALA A 98 20.31 4.69 2.22
CA ALA A 98 21.69 5.15 2.09
C ALA A 98 22.37 4.74 0.76
N SER A 99 21.87 3.71 0.06
CA SER A 99 22.37 3.29 -1.26
C SER A 99 22.21 4.37 -2.34
N ASN A 100 21.32 5.35 -2.14
CA ASN A 100 21.16 6.49 -3.04
C ASN A 100 22.29 7.51 -2.93
N GLY A 101 23.18 7.38 -1.93
CA GLY A 101 24.28 8.30 -1.68
C GLY A 101 23.82 9.62 -1.05
N ASP A 102 24.74 10.31 -0.38
CA ASP A 102 24.45 11.58 0.32
C ASP A 102 23.85 12.64 -0.64
N PRO A 103 22.64 13.15 -0.39
CA PRO A 103 21.97 14.11 -1.28
C PRO A 103 22.71 15.42 -1.52
N ARG A 104 23.74 15.73 -0.72
CA ARG A 104 24.60 16.90 -0.89
C ARG A 104 25.67 16.69 -1.98
N ASN A 105 25.92 15.43 -2.35
CA ASN A 105 26.90 15.07 -3.37
C ASN A 105 26.24 14.98 -4.74
N SER A 106 26.89 15.53 -5.77
CA SER A 106 26.38 15.55 -7.14
C SER A 106 26.18 14.16 -7.77
N CYS A 107 26.78 13.11 -7.21
CA CYS A 107 26.62 11.73 -7.67
C CYS A 107 25.42 11.01 -7.02
N SER A 108 24.73 11.63 -6.05
CA SER A 108 23.56 11.02 -5.41
C SER A 108 22.36 11.00 -6.34
N LEU A 109 21.57 9.94 -6.28
CA LEU A 109 20.29 9.87 -7.00
C LEU A 109 19.25 10.85 -6.46
N HIS A 110 19.44 11.35 -5.23
CA HIS A 110 18.63 12.40 -4.64
C HIS A 110 19.17 13.81 -4.83
N TYR A 111 20.33 13.99 -5.48
CA TYR A 111 20.94 15.31 -5.62
C TYR A 111 19.98 16.31 -6.27
N ILE A 112 19.72 17.44 -5.61
CA ILE A 112 18.86 18.50 -6.16
C ILE A 112 19.75 19.50 -6.90
N HIS A 113 19.82 19.37 -8.21
CA HIS A 113 20.55 20.30 -9.07
C HIS A 113 19.69 21.54 -9.39
N PRO A 114 20.26 22.77 -9.43
CA PRO A 114 19.50 24.01 -9.64
C PRO A 114 18.81 24.11 -11.01
N TYR A 115 19.27 23.36 -12.02
CA TYR A 115 18.77 23.45 -13.39
C TYR A 115 18.28 22.11 -13.97
N GLN A 116 18.43 21.00 -13.25
CA GLN A 116 18.10 19.68 -13.79
C GLN A 116 17.46 18.81 -12.70
N PRO A 117 16.29 18.19 -12.96
CA PRO A 117 15.71 17.27 -12.01
C PRO A 117 16.54 15.98 -11.93
N ASN A 118 16.60 15.39 -10.74
CA ASN A 118 17.12 14.03 -10.56
C ASN A 118 16.12 12.96 -11.02
N GLU A 119 16.54 11.69 -10.99
CA GLU A 119 15.74 10.58 -11.48
C GLU A 119 14.42 10.40 -10.71
N TYR A 120 14.41 10.66 -9.40
CA TYR A 120 13.19 10.63 -8.59
C TYR A 120 12.21 11.72 -9.02
N LEU A 121 12.66 12.96 -9.19
CA LEU A 121 11.81 14.07 -9.63
C LEU A 121 11.24 13.82 -11.03
N LYS A 122 12.05 13.30 -11.96
CA LYS A 122 11.59 12.92 -13.31
C LYS A 122 10.49 11.87 -13.24
N ALA A 123 10.68 10.82 -12.45
CA ALA A 123 9.71 9.73 -12.31
C ALA A 123 8.41 10.20 -11.66
N LEU A 124 8.51 10.98 -10.57
CA LEU A 124 7.37 11.58 -9.88
C LEU A 124 6.52 12.41 -10.84
N VAL A 125 7.13 13.38 -11.53
CA VAL A 125 6.42 14.26 -12.46
C VAL A 125 5.79 13.47 -13.60
N ALA A 126 6.56 12.60 -14.27
CA ALA A 126 6.07 11.86 -15.43
C ALA A 126 4.86 10.95 -15.10
N VAL A 127 4.91 10.26 -13.95
CA VAL A 127 3.80 9.38 -13.53
C VAL A 127 2.65 10.19 -12.95
N GLY A 128 2.95 11.17 -12.10
CA GLY A 128 1.94 11.98 -11.42
C GLY A 128 1.16 12.91 -12.34
N GLU A 129 1.76 13.43 -13.41
CA GLU A 129 1.05 14.17 -14.48
C GLU A 129 -0.01 13.33 -15.16
N ILE A 130 0.26 12.04 -15.40
CA ILE A 130 -0.72 11.13 -15.97
C ILE A 130 -1.77 10.76 -14.93
N CYS A 131 -1.34 10.30 -13.75
CA CYS A 131 -2.23 9.76 -12.74
C CYS A 131 -3.22 10.78 -12.16
N GLN A 132 -2.83 12.06 -12.06
CA GLN A 132 -3.70 13.10 -11.48
C GLN A 132 -4.93 13.43 -12.31
N ASP A 133 -4.93 13.13 -13.61
CA ASP A 133 -6.10 13.35 -14.46
C ASP A 133 -7.17 12.26 -14.26
N TYR A 134 -6.76 11.11 -13.70
CA TYR A 134 -7.64 10.00 -13.32
C TYR A 134 -7.96 10.00 -11.82
N ASP A 135 -7.54 11.05 -11.10
CA ASP A 135 -7.81 11.24 -9.69
C ASP A 135 -8.79 12.39 -9.48
N SER A 136 -9.92 12.11 -8.81
CA SER A 136 -11.04 13.06 -8.73
C SER A 136 -10.77 14.21 -7.76
N ASP A 137 -10.06 13.94 -6.66
CA ASP A 137 -9.67 14.92 -5.65
C ASP A 137 -8.23 15.43 -5.83
N LYS A 138 -7.41 14.71 -6.62
CA LYS A 138 -6.01 15.05 -6.90
C LYS A 138 -5.17 15.07 -5.63
N MET A 139 -5.52 14.23 -4.66
CA MET A 139 -4.83 14.14 -3.39
C MET A 139 -3.98 12.87 -3.39
N PHE A 140 -2.66 13.05 -3.28
CA PHE A 140 -1.70 11.97 -3.33
C PHE A 140 -1.10 11.74 -1.96
N PRO A 141 -1.47 10.66 -1.25
CA PRO A 141 -0.71 10.20 -0.10
C PRO A 141 0.73 9.92 -0.50
N ALA A 142 1.69 10.58 0.16
CA ALA A 142 3.09 10.47 -0.20
C ALA A 142 3.96 10.08 1.00
N PHE A 143 4.68 8.96 0.86
CA PHE A 143 5.46 8.33 1.90
C PHE A 143 6.92 8.15 1.50
N GLY A 144 7.81 8.22 2.47
CA GLY A 144 9.23 7.95 2.34
C GLY A 144 9.64 6.77 3.19
N PHE A 145 10.69 6.06 2.81
CA PHE A 145 11.20 4.93 3.61
C PHE A 145 12.72 4.85 3.64
N GLY A 146 13.25 4.17 4.65
CA GLY A 146 14.68 3.90 4.72
C GLY A 146 15.51 5.10 5.17
N ALA A 147 14.93 6.03 5.90
CA ALA A 147 15.63 7.18 6.46
C ALA A 147 15.47 7.25 7.97
N ARG A 148 16.38 7.98 8.61
CA ARG A 148 16.21 8.46 9.98
C ARG A 148 15.66 9.87 9.95
N ILE A 149 14.62 10.11 10.75
CA ILE A 149 13.84 11.36 10.71
C ILE A 149 14.07 12.16 12.00
N PRO A 150 14.30 13.48 11.92
CA PRO A 150 14.33 14.34 13.11
C PRO A 150 12.98 14.31 13.86
N PRO A 151 12.94 14.66 15.15
CA PRO A 151 14.06 15.13 15.98
C PRO A 151 14.95 14.01 16.56
N GLU A 152 14.42 12.80 16.78
CA GLU A 152 15.13 11.72 17.46
C GLU A 152 16.02 10.89 16.52
N TYR A 153 15.91 11.08 15.20
CA TYR A 153 16.65 10.32 14.17
C TYR A 153 16.48 8.81 14.33
N THR A 154 15.28 8.38 14.69
CA THR A 154 14.89 6.97 14.67
C THR A 154 14.73 6.51 13.23
N VAL A 155 15.14 5.27 12.98
CA VAL A 155 14.96 4.64 11.66
C VAL A 155 13.47 4.50 11.42
N SER A 156 12.98 5.17 10.38
CA SER A 156 11.63 4.99 9.90
C SER A 156 11.65 4.25 8.58
N HIS A 157 10.86 3.19 8.53
CA HIS A 157 10.65 2.46 7.30
C HIS A 157 9.43 2.95 6.52
N ASP A 158 8.71 3.94 7.06
CA ASP A 158 7.64 4.63 6.37
C ASP A 158 7.23 5.88 7.16
N PHE A 159 7.28 7.04 6.52
CA PHE A 159 6.87 8.33 7.08
C PHE A 159 6.22 9.23 6.03
N ALA A 160 5.33 10.11 6.48
CA ALA A 160 4.73 11.12 5.62
C ALA A 160 5.80 12.13 5.18
N ILE A 161 6.03 12.28 3.87
CA ILE A 161 7.11 13.16 3.37
C ILE A 161 6.81 14.66 3.59
N ASN A 162 5.55 15.01 3.86
CA ASN A 162 5.14 16.34 4.26
C ASN A 162 5.32 16.58 5.78
N PHE A 163 5.82 15.60 6.53
CA PHE A 163 5.93 15.56 8.00
C PHE A 163 4.61 15.78 8.74
N ASN A 164 3.49 15.48 8.11
CA ASN A 164 2.17 15.46 8.71
C ASN A 164 1.67 14.01 8.72
N GLU A 165 1.99 13.26 9.78
CA GLU A 165 1.56 11.87 9.93
C GLU A 165 0.03 11.73 10.05
N ASP A 166 -0.67 12.77 10.52
CA ASP A 166 -2.13 12.77 10.61
C ASP A 166 -2.80 12.98 9.24
N ASN A 167 -2.08 13.60 8.29
CA ASN A 167 -2.55 13.79 6.92
C ASN A 167 -1.37 13.75 5.92
N PRO A 168 -1.07 12.58 5.34
CA PRO A 168 0.04 12.40 4.40
C PRO A 168 -0.29 12.87 2.98
N GLU A 169 -1.49 13.40 2.73
CA GLU A 169 -1.91 13.81 1.40
C GLU A 169 -1.20 15.08 0.92
N CYS A 170 -0.79 15.05 -0.34
CA CYS A 170 -0.21 16.16 -1.07
C CYS A 170 -1.14 16.58 -2.20
N ALA A 171 -1.36 17.89 -2.34
CA ALA A 171 -2.22 18.44 -3.39
C ALA A 171 -1.54 18.38 -4.77
N GLY A 172 -1.98 17.44 -5.59
CA GLY A 172 -1.44 17.16 -6.92
C GLY A 172 0.01 16.67 -6.89
N ILE A 173 0.56 16.39 -8.08
CA ILE A 173 1.97 16.00 -8.19
C ILE A 173 2.93 17.10 -7.72
N GLN A 174 2.52 18.36 -7.88
CA GLN A 174 3.31 19.50 -7.46
C GLN A 174 3.49 19.51 -5.93
N GLY A 175 2.44 19.20 -5.16
CA GLY A 175 2.53 19.06 -3.70
C GLY A 175 3.48 17.94 -3.29
N VAL A 176 3.48 16.81 -4.01
CA VAL A 176 4.41 15.69 -3.75
C VAL A 176 5.86 16.12 -4.00
N VAL A 177 6.12 16.84 -5.09
CA VAL A 177 7.46 17.36 -5.43
C VAL A 177 7.96 18.35 -4.37
N GLU A 178 7.12 19.27 -3.92
CA GLU A 178 7.46 20.25 -2.89
C GLU A 178 7.76 19.56 -1.55
N ALA A 179 6.95 18.58 -1.17
CA ALA A 179 7.16 17.79 0.04
C ALA A 179 8.49 17.01 -0.02
N TYR A 180 8.77 16.36 -1.16
CA TYR A 180 10.05 15.66 -1.40
C TYR A 180 11.26 16.59 -1.26
N GLN A 181 11.23 17.77 -1.90
CA GLN A 181 12.32 18.74 -1.84
C GLN A 181 12.51 19.34 -0.44
N SER A 182 11.42 19.54 0.31
CA SER A 182 11.45 20.10 1.67
C SER A 182 11.91 19.08 2.72
N CYS A 183 11.64 17.79 2.50
CA CYS A 183 11.97 16.75 3.47
C CYS A 183 13.39 16.25 3.32
N LEU A 184 13.87 16.06 2.09
CA LEU A 184 15.15 15.46 1.79
C LEU A 184 16.34 16.06 2.57
N PRO A 185 16.49 17.40 2.73
CA PRO A 185 17.61 17.99 3.48
C PRO A 185 17.58 17.71 4.98
N LYS A 186 16.43 17.31 5.52
CA LYS A 186 16.22 17.06 6.96
C LYS A 186 16.46 15.60 7.32
N LEU A 187 16.44 14.70 6.33
CA LEU A 187 16.56 13.26 6.52
C LEU A 187 18.04 12.83 6.58
N GLN A 188 18.30 11.79 7.37
CA GLN A 188 19.54 11.02 7.26
C GLN A 188 19.22 9.72 6.53
N LEU A 189 19.68 9.59 5.29
CA LEU A 189 19.49 8.35 4.53
C LEU A 189 20.11 7.18 5.30
N TYR A 190 19.36 6.09 5.47
CA TYR A 190 19.76 4.95 6.30
C TYR A 190 19.45 3.62 5.61
N GLY A 191 19.93 2.50 6.13
CA GLY A 191 19.76 1.19 5.48
C GLY A 191 20.18 0.05 6.39
N PRO A 192 19.89 -1.21 6.02
CA PRO A 192 19.83 -1.72 4.64
C PRO A 192 18.50 -1.49 3.93
N THR A 193 18.50 -1.56 2.59
CA THR A 193 17.31 -1.50 1.74
C THR A 193 16.38 -2.66 2.09
N ASN A 194 15.31 -2.36 2.84
CA ASN A 194 14.26 -3.32 3.17
C ASN A 194 12.94 -2.75 2.68
N ILE A 195 12.41 -3.30 1.58
CA ILE A 195 11.17 -2.87 0.92
C ILE A 195 9.93 -3.40 1.68
N ALA A 196 10.09 -4.43 2.53
CA ALA A 196 8.98 -5.10 3.22
C ALA A 196 8.08 -4.19 4.07
N PRO A 197 8.59 -3.20 4.82
CA PRO A 197 7.74 -2.36 5.67
C PRO A 197 6.84 -1.40 4.87
N ILE A 198 7.25 -0.96 3.68
CA ILE A 198 6.41 -0.12 2.79
C ILE A 198 5.26 -0.96 2.30
N ILE A 199 5.53 -2.16 1.77
CA ILE A 199 4.45 -3.04 1.29
C ILE A 199 3.44 -3.27 2.43
N GLN A 200 3.91 -3.37 3.67
CA GLN A 200 3.07 -3.51 4.86
C GLN A 200 2.34 -2.22 5.28
N LYS A 201 2.92 -1.02 5.13
CA LYS A 201 2.25 0.24 5.51
C LYS A 201 1.45 0.87 4.37
N VAL A 202 1.79 0.64 3.11
CA VAL A 202 0.87 0.76 1.98
C VAL A 202 -0.39 -0.05 2.22
N ALA A 203 -0.22 -1.27 2.74
CA ALA A 203 -1.35 -2.07 3.19
C ALA A 203 -2.03 -1.47 4.45
N LYS A 204 -1.33 -0.77 5.36
CA LYS A 204 -1.90 -0.21 6.61
C LYS A 204 -2.51 1.20 6.50
N SER A 205 -1.97 2.13 5.71
CA SER A 205 -2.50 3.49 5.50
C SER A 205 -3.80 3.44 4.71
N ALA A 206 -3.84 2.54 3.73
CA ALA A 206 -5.03 1.97 3.12
C ALA A 206 -6.14 1.62 4.13
N SER A 207 -5.74 1.27 5.36
CA SER A 207 -6.65 0.91 6.40
C SER A 207 -7.20 2.14 7.16
N GLU A 208 -6.36 3.12 7.52
CA GLU A 208 -6.64 4.15 8.55
C GLU A 208 -7.58 5.29 8.10
N GLU A 209 -7.63 5.65 6.81
CA GLU A 209 -8.55 6.68 6.25
C GLU A 209 -10.05 6.35 6.36
N THR A 210 -10.37 5.12 6.77
CA THR A 210 -11.74 4.69 7.05
C THR A 210 -12.31 5.34 8.33
N ASN A 211 -11.46 5.65 9.33
CA ASN A 211 -11.92 6.09 10.66
C ASN A 211 -12.20 7.60 10.77
N THR A 212 -11.54 8.45 9.98
CA THR A 212 -11.70 9.91 10.05
C THR A 212 -12.93 10.43 9.30
N LYS A 213 -13.43 9.70 8.30
CA LYS A 213 -14.66 10.06 7.56
C LYS A 213 -15.94 9.84 8.37
N GLU A 214 -15.93 9.02 9.44
CA GLU A 214 -17.07 8.91 10.38
C GLU A 214 -17.11 10.04 11.42
N ALA A 215 -15.97 10.62 11.80
CA ALA A 215 -15.91 11.68 12.81
C ALA A 215 -16.43 13.04 12.31
N SER A 216 -16.32 13.32 11.00
CA SER A 216 -16.71 14.61 10.42
C SER A 216 -18.21 14.74 10.12
N VAL A 217 -18.98 13.64 10.11
CA VAL A 217 -20.42 13.65 9.77
C VAL A 217 -21.31 13.94 11.00
N ARG A 218 -20.77 14.00 12.22
CA ARG A 218 -21.56 14.24 13.44
C ARG A 218 -21.57 15.69 13.92
N ARG A 219 -21.94 16.67 13.09
CA ARG A 219 -22.54 17.93 13.58
C ARG A 219 -23.54 18.49 12.57
N GLY A 220 -24.82 18.14 12.77
CA GLY A 220 -25.92 18.72 11.99
C GLY A 220 -27.26 18.07 12.29
N TRP A 221 -27.72 18.14 13.54
CA TRP A 221 -29.15 18.04 13.84
C TRP A 221 -29.70 19.46 14.03
N SER A 222 -30.77 19.80 13.29
CA SER A 222 -32.09 20.10 13.88
C SER A 222 -33.07 20.64 12.82
N SER A 223 -34.06 19.81 12.55
CA SER A 223 -35.51 20.10 12.50
C SER A 223 -36.02 21.40 11.86
N CYS A 224 -36.80 21.25 10.79
CA CYS A 224 -38.12 21.85 10.59
C CYS A 224 -39.02 20.84 9.89
#